data_AF-A0A3D0KLS2-F1
#
_entry.id   AF-A0A3D0KLS2-F1
#
_cell.length_a   1.000
_cell.length_b   1.000
_cell.length_c   1.000
_cell.angle_alpha   90.00
_cell.angle_beta   90.00
_cell.angle_gamma   90.00
#
_symmetry.space_group_name_H-M   'P 1'
#
loop_
_entity.id
_entity.type
_entity.pdbx_description
1 polymer ?
#
loop_
_entity_poly.entity_id
_entity_poly.type
_entity_poly.pdbx_seq_one_letter_code
_entity_poly.pdbx_strand_id
1 'polypeptide(L)'
;MEQEKTVAYTSAPVRKAALLIIDKRCVPRVLQLSGSMTFGRRHDGTLCDILADSAIVGRRHGEFVFDDASGEYYYIDNNSLNGTFINGTQLARYNQRGSKAFRLSDGDVIRIDRRNLNMPHPEAVIMVFFRSVSPNERWRVTDVGRYANITIGRGGNNVIRLTDGTSSRVHAVIRRSGASRVIFDNNSSNGISVNGRKINGSAAVFDHDVIKAGGTTLIICGNLIIYNNPGERAMSLKVQINKRTADFGRKNVLSNIEFTALSGERVLVIGADEKAKTAFVKSLLAEGRTDGSLLLNGQNLYENPKAVKTQIACVSGLYPLDRKATVRENLYKAASLWLDRRDYTRREIKLRAEQVLGGSGLKPIESVRVNRLSSADRQKTEAACQLVGFQRVFVIDTGVYASQAAVLRELSRRGKIIIAVPYGNPDDDTAGAFTKIAVLATDSREGSAQLAFYGGINEAKAFFETENISEIPAKIDFSHGGTPDRFIGRFNTNI
;
A
#
# COMPACT_ATOMS: atom_id res chain seq x y z
N MET A 1 -47.18 21.69 6.99
CA MET A 1 -45.93 22.03 7.71
C MET A 1 -45.21 20.73 8.01
N GLU A 2 -44.48 20.21 7.05
CA GLU A 2 -43.57 19.09 7.26
C GLU A 2 -42.18 19.66 7.51
N GLN A 3 -41.60 19.30 8.65
CA GLN A 3 -40.28 19.74 9.08
C GLN A 3 -39.22 19.08 8.20
N GLU A 4 -38.47 19.90 7.45
CA GLU A 4 -37.21 19.53 6.83
C GLU A 4 -36.25 19.04 7.93
N LYS A 5 -36.11 17.73 8.07
CA LYS A 5 -35.02 17.14 8.84
C LYS A 5 -33.74 17.26 8.01
N THR A 6 -32.91 18.23 8.35
CA THR A 6 -31.53 18.34 7.89
C THR A 6 -30.82 17.03 8.23
N VAL A 7 -30.56 16.19 7.23
CA VAL A 7 -29.71 15.02 7.38
C VAL A 7 -28.30 15.56 7.64
N ALA A 8 -27.82 15.42 8.87
CA ALA A 8 -26.44 15.73 9.20
C ALA A 8 -25.55 14.79 8.39
N TYR A 9 -24.99 15.33 7.29
CA TYR A 9 -23.96 14.65 6.51
C TYR A 9 -22.72 14.61 7.40
N THR A 10 -22.56 13.52 8.16
CA THR A 10 -21.27 13.20 8.77
C THR A 10 -20.30 13.00 7.60
N SER A 11 -19.48 14.02 7.34
CA SER A 11 -18.41 13.95 6.35
C SER A 11 -17.67 12.63 6.52
N ALA A 12 -17.54 11.85 5.43
CA ALA A 12 -16.66 10.69 5.41
C ALA A 12 -15.33 11.08 6.07
N PRO A 13 -14.74 10.25 6.95
CA PRO A 13 -13.52 10.62 7.65
C PRO A 13 -12.48 11.04 6.61
N VAL A 14 -12.09 12.31 6.65
CA VAL A 14 -11.06 12.89 5.76
C VAL A 14 -9.89 11.91 5.75
N ARG A 15 -9.60 11.33 4.58
CA ARG A 15 -8.50 10.37 4.43
C ARG A 15 -7.22 11.13 4.78
N LYS A 16 -6.66 10.82 5.96
CA LYS A 16 -5.52 11.55 6.53
C LYS A 16 -4.30 11.38 5.62
N ALA A 17 -3.82 12.48 5.05
CA ALA A 17 -2.53 12.53 4.38
C ALA A 17 -1.53 13.33 5.22
N ALA A 18 -0.24 13.14 4.98
CA ALA A 18 0.79 13.90 5.65
C ALA A 18 1.97 14.16 4.74
N LEU A 19 2.74 15.19 5.09
CA LEU A 19 3.98 15.57 4.45
C LEU A 19 5.11 15.43 5.46
N LEU A 20 6.12 14.64 5.11
CA LEU A 20 7.44 14.83 5.68
C LEU A 20 8.08 16.02 5.00
N ILE A 21 8.68 16.92 5.77
CA ILE A 21 9.38 18.11 5.27
C ILE A 21 10.80 18.09 5.85
N ILE A 22 11.79 18.12 4.97
CA ILE A 22 13.21 18.34 5.28
C ILE A 22 13.63 19.66 4.64
N ASP A 23 14.09 20.61 5.44
CA ASP A 23 14.71 21.86 4.99
C ASP A 23 16.20 21.89 5.31
N LYS A 24 16.83 23.06 5.18
CA LYS A 24 18.27 23.27 5.44
C LYS A 24 18.76 22.80 6.81
N ARG A 25 17.86 22.64 7.79
CA ARG A 25 18.22 22.14 9.13
C ARG A 25 18.43 20.64 9.16
N CYS A 26 18.01 19.91 8.11
CA CYS A 26 18.05 18.45 8.06
C CYS A 26 17.32 17.78 9.24
N VAL A 27 16.29 18.45 9.78
CA VAL A 27 15.44 17.93 10.85
C VAL A 27 14.10 17.53 10.25
N PRO A 28 13.68 16.25 10.37
CA PRO A 28 12.42 15.79 9.82
C PRO A 28 11.23 16.37 10.58
N ARG A 29 10.34 17.06 9.84
CA ARG A 29 9.06 17.53 10.36
C ARG A 29 7.92 16.86 9.61
N VAL A 30 7.04 16.17 10.33
CA VAL A 30 5.82 15.57 9.76
C VAL A 30 4.65 16.50 10.04
N LEU A 31 3.91 16.86 8.98
CA LEU A 31 2.73 17.71 9.04
C LEU A 31 1.53 16.95 8.46
N GLN A 32 0.42 16.90 9.18
CA GLN A 32 -0.83 16.33 8.67
C GLN A 32 -1.51 17.34 7.75
N LEU A 33 -2.01 16.85 6.62
CA LEU A 33 -2.81 17.63 5.68
C LEU A 33 -4.29 17.53 6.08
N SER A 34 -4.95 18.68 6.14
CA SER A 34 -6.37 18.80 6.48
C SER A 34 -7.07 19.61 5.39
N GLY A 35 -7.41 18.95 4.29
CA GLY A 35 -7.98 19.62 3.12
C GLY A 35 -6.92 20.38 2.33
N SER A 36 -7.36 21.39 1.59
CA SER A 36 -6.46 22.23 0.79
C SER A 36 -5.57 23.10 1.68
N MET A 37 -4.27 23.13 1.39
CA MET A 37 -3.26 23.86 2.17
C MET A 37 -2.23 24.53 1.26
N THR A 38 -1.88 25.76 1.58
CA THR A 38 -0.88 26.55 0.87
C THR A 38 0.52 26.32 1.43
N PHE A 39 1.53 26.32 0.55
CA PHE A 39 2.92 26.11 0.89
C PHE A 39 3.79 27.33 0.49
N GLY A 40 4.65 27.77 1.40
CA GLY A 40 5.48 28.95 1.17
C GLY A 40 6.65 29.11 2.14
N ARG A 41 7.44 30.15 1.89
CA ARG A 41 8.60 30.52 2.70
C ARG A 41 8.17 31.21 3.99
N ARG A 42 8.77 30.80 5.12
CA ARG A 42 8.62 31.52 6.39
C ARG A 42 9.21 32.93 6.30
N HIS A 43 8.41 33.93 6.66
CA HIS A 43 8.83 35.32 6.88
C HIS A 43 7.78 36.04 7.73
N ASP A 44 8.09 37.27 8.17
CA ASP A 44 7.13 38.09 8.91
C ASP A 44 5.89 38.39 8.06
N GLY A 45 4.70 38.20 8.63
CA GLY A 45 3.43 38.37 7.91
C GLY A 45 3.05 37.22 6.97
N THR A 46 3.69 36.05 7.12
CA THR A 46 3.36 34.85 6.34
C THR A 46 1.87 34.47 6.46
N LEU A 47 1.25 34.09 5.33
CA LEU A 47 -0.15 33.65 5.24
C LEU A 47 -0.30 32.18 4.80
N CYS A 48 0.81 31.45 4.62
CA CYS A 48 0.77 30.06 4.18
C CYS A 48 0.57 29.08 5.34
N ASP A 49 -0.17 28.01 5.08
CA ASP A 49 -0.45 26.94 6.06
C ASP A 49 0.80 26.10 6.35
N ILE A 50 1.60 25.84 5.31
CA ILE A 50 2.81 25.03 5.37
C ILE A 50 4.02 25.92 5.07
N LEU A 51 4.94 25.98 6.03
CA LEU A 51 6.08 26.89 5.98
C LEU A 51 7.40 26.15 5.89
N ALA A 52 8.25 26.55 4.96
CA ALA A 52 9.64 26.10 4.88
C ALA A 52 10.62 27.22 5.24
N ASP A 53 11.67 26.86 5.98
CA ASP A 53 12.76 27.76 6.34
C ASP A 53 13.86 27.73 5.26
N SER A 54 13.56 28.32 4.10
CA SER A 54 14.45 28.33 2.94
C SER A 54 14.28 29.56 2.07
N ALA A 55 15.40 30.23 1.74
CA ALA A 55 15.40 31.42 0.90
C ALA A 55 14.96 31.15 -0.57
N ILE A 56 15.14 29.93 -1.06
CA ILE A 56 14.80 29.53 -2.44
C ILE A 56 13.32 29.14 -2.61
N VAL A 57 12.57 29.04 -1.51
CA VAL A 57 11.13 28.86 -1.55
C VAL A 57 10.46 30.21 -1.79
N GLY A 58 9.42 30.22 -2.62
CA GLY A 58 8.62 31.42 -2.88
C GLY A 58 7.75 31.77 -1.69
N ARG A 59 7.34 33.04 -1.54
CA ARG A 59 6.44 33.44 -0.43
C ARG A 59 5.14 32.63 -0.41
N ARG A 60 4.59 32.31 -1.59
CA ARG A 60 3.45 31.41 -1.82
C ARG A 60 3.82 30.49 -2.99
N HIS A 61 4.65 29.49 -2.72
CA HIS A 61 5.37 28.72 -3.74
C HIS A 61 4.49 27.68 -4.44
N GLY A 62 3.58 27.04 -3.70
CA GLY A 62 2.68 26.03 -4.26
C GLY A 62 1.52 25.73 -3.32
N GLU A 63 0.63 24.86 -3.77
CA GLU A 63 -0.62 24.52 -3.08
C GLU A 63 -0.87 23.02 -3.16
N PHE A 64 -1.26 22.45 -2.02
CA PHE A 64 -1.86 21.13 -1.93
C PHE A 64 -3.37 21.32 -2.01
N VAL A 65 -4.00 20.78 -3.05
CA VAL A 65 -5.44 20.86 -3.26
C VAL A 65 -6.06 19.52 -2.94
N PHE A 66 -7.00 19.49 -2.02
CA PHE A 66 -7.79 18.29 -1.71
C PHE A 66 -9.09 18.32 -2.52
N ASP A 67 -9.38 17.20 -3.17
CA ASP A 67 -10.64 16.97 -3.87
C ASP A 67 -11.53 16.08 -3.00
N ASP A 68 -12.62 16.66 -2.46
CA ASP A 68 -13.55 15.97 -1.57
C ASP A 68 -14.30 14.82 -2.27
N ALA A 69 -14.53 14.92 -3.59
CA ALA A 69 -15.27 13.90 -4.33
C ALA A 69 -14.44 12.62 -4.50
N SER A 70 -13.20 12.78 -4.99
CA SER A 70 -12.30 11.63 -5.20
C SER A 70 -11.52 11.23 -3.94
N GLY A 71 -11.42 12.12 -2.95
CA GLY A 71 -10.57 11.95 -1.76
C GLY A 71 -9.07 11.98 -2.10
N GLU A 72 -8.71 12.68 -3.17
CA GLU A 72 -7.35 12.75 -3.73
C GLU A 72 -6.69 14.09 -3.42
N TYR A 73 -5.36 14.07 -3.33
CA TYR A 73 -4.55 15.29 -3.22
C TYR A 73 -3.86 15.58 -4.54
N TYR A 74 -3.80 16.87 -4.87
CA TYR A 74 -3.06 17.39 -6.00
C TYR A 74 -2.05 18.43 -5.53
N TYR A 75 -0.94 18.57 -6.24
CA TYR A 75 0.00 19.66 -6.04
C TYR A 75 0.00 20.59 -7.26
N ILE A 76 0.03 21.90 -6.98
CA ILE A 76 0.16 22.96 -7.99
C ILE A 76 1.35 23.85 -7.59
N ASP A 77 2.29 24.05 -8.50
CA ASP A 77 3.32 25.10 -8.35
C ASP A 77 2.72 26.45 -8.76
N ASN A 78 2.85 27.47 -7.92
CA ASN A 78 2.24 28.79 -8.13
C ASN A 78 3.13 29.71 -8.99
N ASN A 79 3.61 29.19 -10.14
CA ASN A 79 4.57 29.85 -11.01
C ASN A 79 5.79 30.38 -10.25
N SER A 80 6.29 29.57 -9.32
CA SER A 80 7.39 29.96 -8.46
C SER A 80 8.66 30.21 -9.28
N LEU A 81 9.58 31.00 -8.71
CA LEU A 81 10.82 31.38 -9.41
C LEU A 81 11.70 30.15 -9.72
N ASN A 82 11.90 29.29 -8.71
CA ASN A 82 12.75 28.10 -8.83
C ASN A 82 11.98 26.88 -9.35
N GLY A 83 10.65 26.95 -9.38
CA GLY A 83 9.78 25.83 -9.73
C GLY A 83 9.80 24.73 -8.68
N THR A 84 8.96 23.72 -8.93
CA THR A 84 8.89 22.50 -8.14
C THR A 84 9.23 21.28 -9.00
N PHE A 85 9.98 20.33 -8.45
CA PHE A 85 10.26 19.03 -9.05
C PHE A 85 9.43 17.95 -8.35
N ILE A 86 8.75 17.09 -9.11
CA ILE A 86 8.11 15.88 -8.57
C ILE A 86 8.79 14.66 -9.15
N ASN A 87 9.29 13.77 -8.28
CA ASN A 87 10.01 12.55 -8.65
C ASN A 87 11.16 12.79 -9.66
N GLY A 88 11.87 13.91 -9.46
CA GLY A 88 12.99 14.36 -10.29
C GLY A 88 12.60 15.09 -11.58
N THR A 89 11.31 15.23 -11.89
CA THR A 89 10.82 15.94 -13.10
C THR A 89 10.28 17.30 -12.71
N GLN A 90 10.75 18.37 -13.37
CA GLN A 90 10.24 19.72 -13.12
C GLN A 90 8.81 19.88 -13.63
N LEU A 91 7.93 20.47 -12.83
CA LEU A 91 6.59 20.83 -13.28
C LEU A 91 6.66 21.99 -14.28
N ALA A 92 6.03 21.80 -15.44
CA ALA A 92 5.93 22.85 -16.44
C ALA A 92 4.88 23.90 -16.04
N ARG A 93 5.17 25.17 -16.31
CA ARG A 93 4.17 26.24 -16.22
C ARG A 93 3.04 25.97 -17.19
N TYR A 94 1.81 26.19 -16.75
CA TYR A 94 0.62 25.93 -17.55
C TYR A 94 -0.14 27.21 -17.89
N ASN A 95 -0.40 28.05 -16.90
CA ASN A 95 -1.09 29.34 -17.09
C ASN A 95 -0.71 30.32 -15.97
N GLN A 96 -1.38 31.48 -15.89
CA GLN A 96 -1.10 32.50 -14.87
C GLN A 96 -1.30 32.01 -13.42
N ARG A 97 -2.11 30.96 -13.20
CA ARG A 97 -2.36 30.38 -11.87
C ARG A 97 -1.28 29.37 -11.44
N GLY A 98 -0.46 28.85 -12.36
CA GLY A 98 0.61 27.92 -12.00
C GLY A 98 0.89 26.81 -13.00
N SER A 99 1.40 25.70 -12.50
CA SER A 99 1.51 24.43 -13.21
C SER A 99 0.14 23.78 -13.42
N LYS A 100 0.10 22.70 -14.22
CA LYS A 100 -1.03 21.76 -14.14
C LYS A 100 -1.06 21.12 -12.75
N ALA A 101 -2.25 20.77 -12.28
CA ALA A 101 -2.43 19.98 -11.07
C ALA A 101 -1.80 18.59 -11.26
N PHE A 102 -0.90 18.22 -10.36
CA PHE A 102 -0.28 16.90 -10.34
C PHE A 102 -0.95 16.05 -9.25
N ARG A 103 -1.58 14.93 -9.61
CA ARG A 103 -2.20 14.00 -8.65
C ARG A 103 -1.11 13.31 -7.82
N LEU A 104 -1.12 13.52 -6.51
CA LEU A 104 -0.14 12.96 -5.59
C LEU A 104 -0.46 11.51 -5.21
N SER A 105 0.58 10.69 -5.28
CA SER A 105 0.60 9.29 -4.87
C SER A 105 1.50 9.08 -3.65
N ASP A 106 1.23 8.03 -2.88
CA ASP A 106 1.97 7.73 -1.66
C ASP A 106 3.49 7.61 -1.92
N GLY A 107 4.27 8.37 -1.18
CA GLY A 107 5.72 8.48 -1.30
C GLY A 107 6.23 9.27 -2.52
N ASP A 108 5.39 10.07 -3.18
CA ASP A 108 5.86 11.08 -4.14
C ASP A 108 6.82 12.06 -3.45
N VAL A 109 7.90 12.37 -4.16
CA VAL A 109 8.96 13.28 -3.69
C VAL A 109 8.78 14.62 -4.38
N ILE A 110 8.49 15.64 -3.60
CA ILE A 110 8.31 17.03 -4.04
C ILE A 110 9.55 17.80 -3.58
N ARG A 111 10.32 18.36 -4.52
CA ARG A 111 11.63 18.98 -4.24
C ARG A 111 11.70 20.38 -4.82
N ILE A 112 12.17 21.32 -4.00
CA ILE A 112 12.46 22.71 -4.39
C ILE A 112 13.95 22.89 -4.28
N ASP A 113 14.59 23.08 -5.42
CA ASP A 113 16.04 23.01 -5.54
C ASP A 113 16.51 23.68 -6.85
N ARG A 114 17.81 23.60 -7.14
CA ARG A 114 18.42 23.95 -8.41
C ARG A 114 17.92 23.03 -9.52
N ARG A 115 18.03 23.54 -10.75
CA ARG A 115 17.74 22.78 -11.97
C ARG A 115 18.56 21.50 -12.11
N ASN A 116 19.83 21.53 -11.68
CA ASN A 116 20.67 20.33 -11.59
C ASN A 116 20.54 19.70 -10.20
N LEU A 117 19.66 18.70 -10.08
CA LEU A 117 19.38 18.00 -8.82
C LEU A 117 20.58 17.20 -8.27
N ASN A 118 21.58 16.91 -9.10
CA ASN A 118 22.81 16.24 -8.67
C ASN A 118 23.77 17.21 -7.94
N MET A 119 23.51 18.51 -8.02
CA MET A 119 24.26 19.58 -7.33
C MET A 119 23.31 20.43 -6.49
N PRO A 120 22.69 19.86 -5.44
CA PRO A 120 21.65 20.52 -4.66
C PRO A 120 22.07 21.88 -4.09
N HIS A 121 21.08 22.75 -3.90
CA HIS A 121 21.19 23.96 -3.12
C HIS A 121 21.31 23.61 -1.62
N PRO A 122 22.15 24.31 -0.83
CA PRO A 122 22.22 24.13 0.62
C PRO A 122 20.89 24.41 1.36
N GLU A 123 20.00 25.19 0.73
CA GLU A 123 18.65 25.48 1.24
C GLU A 123 17.54 24.72 0.49
N ALA A 124 17.87 23.61 -0.17
CA ALA A 124 16.86 22.77 -0.80
C ALA A 124 15.80 22.34 0.22
N VAL A 125 14.58 22.17 -0.27
CA VAL A 125 13.47 21.64 0.53
C VAL A 125 12.98 20.37 -0.14
N ILE A 126 12.91 19.30 0.65
CA ILE A 126 12.37 18.01 0.24
C ILE A 126 11.09 17.80 1.03
N MET A 127 10.02 17.47 0.32
CA MET A 127 8.79 17.00 0.90
C MET A 127 8.47 15.62 0.37
N VAL A 128 8.04 14.71 1.24
CA VAL A 128 7.56 13.39 0.84
C VAL A 128 6.11 13.27 1.27
N PHE A 129 5.23 13.08 0.29
CA PHE A 129 3.79 12.94 0.51
C PHE A 129 3.46 11.50 0.93
N PHE A 130 2.58 11.34 1.90
CA PHE A 130 2.13 10.03 2.37
C PHE A 130 0.63 10.06 2.63
N ARG A 131 -0.08 9.00 2.26
CA ARG A 131 -1.49 8.79 2.63
C ARG A 131 -1.66 7.93 3.88
N SER A 132 -0.58 7.36 4.37
CA SER A 132 -0.61 6.36 5.44
C SER A 132 0.52 6.60 6.43
N VAL A 133 0.44 7.71 7.16
CA VAL A 133 1.41 8.02 8.22
C VAL A 133 0.87 7.57 9.56
N SER A 134 1.65 6.72 10.24
CA SER A 134 1.37 6.43 11.64
C SER A 134 1.66 7.69 12.47
N PRO A 135 0.74 8.13 13.36
CA PRO A 135 0.99 9.26 14.25
C PRO A 135 2.26 9.11 15.11
N ASN A 136 2.72 7.87 15.30
CA ASN A 136 3.89 7.52 16.09
C ASN A 136 5.14 7.25 15.23
N GLU A 137 5.12 7.58 13.94
CA GLU A 137 6.25 7.34 13.05
C GLU A 137 7.45 8.21 13.46
N ARG A 138 8.48 7.56 14.01
CA ARG A 138 9.72 8.22 14.42
C ARG A 138 10.73 8.20 13.28
N TRP A 139 11.06 9.39 12.80
CA TRP A 139 12.20 9.59 11.92
C TRP A 139 13.48 9.62 12.74
N ARG A 140 14.45 8.81 12.32
CA ARG A 140 15.78 8.72 12.91
C ARG A 140 16.75 9.48 12.04
N VAL A 141 17.71 10.12 12.67
CA VAL A 141 18.84 10.76 12.01
C VAL A 141 20.09 10.00 12.45
N THR A 142 20.91 9.57 11.51
CA THR A 142 22.15 8.85 11.80
C THR A 142 23.29 9.48 11.03
N ASP A 143 24.33 9.90 11.75
CA ASP A 143 25.58 10.33 11.14
C ASP A 143 26.32 9.11 10.59
N VAL A 144 26.53 9.12 9.27
CA VAL A 144 27.22 8.09 8.51
C VAL A 144 28.56 8.57 7.96
N GLY A 145 29.04 9.75 8.39
CA GLY A 145 30.27 10.41 7.99
C GLY A 145 31.50 9.50 8.01
N ARG A 146 31.62 8.71 9.08
CA ARG A 146 32.77 7.83 9.34
C ARG A 146 32.78 6.51 8.59
N TYR A 147 31.68 6.13 7.92
CA TYR A 147 31.59 4.82 7.27
C TYR A 147 31.91 4.92 5.77
N ALA A 148 32.92 4.17 5.33
CA ALA A 148 33.22 4.00 3.91
C ALA A 148 32.12 3.18 3.19
N ASN A 149 31.59 2.17 3.89
CA ASN A 149 30.47 1.33 3.46
C ASN A 149 29.30 1.49 4.45
N ILE A 150 28.21 2.06 3.97
CA ILE A 150 26.99 2.24 4.75
C ILE A 150 26.05 1.09 4.39
N THR A 151 26.01 0.07 5.24
CA THR A 151 25.14 -1.08 5.06
C THR A 151 23.73 -0.77 5.58
N ILE A 152 22.72 -1.10 4.78
CA ILE A 152 21.30 -0.83 5.05
C ILE A 152 20.56 -2.17 4.99
N GLY A 153 19.83 -2.52 6.06
CA GLY A 153 19.04 -3.75 6.07
C GLY A 153 18.51 -4.12 7.45
N ARG A 154 17.71 -5.18 7.54
CA ARG A 154 17.10 -5.57 8.83
C ARG A 154 18.04 -6.33 9.77
N GLY A 155 19.17 -6.83 9.24
CA GLY A 155 20.18 -7.52 10.03
C GLY A 155 20.77 -6.63 11.13
N GLY A 156 21.13 -7.21 12.26
CA GLY A 156 21.62 -6.47 13.43
C GLY A 156 22.94 -5.71 13.23
N ASN A 157 23.74 -6.09 12.23
CA ASN A 157 25.06 -5.53 11.98
C ASN A 157 25.08 -4.44 10.89
N ASN A 158 23.91 -3.97 10.44
CA ASN A 158 23.85 -2.88 9.47
C ASN A 158 24.08 -1.53 10.14
N VAL A 159 24.77 -0.62 9.45
CA VAL A 159 24.91 0.78 9.87
C VAL A 159 23.53 1.42 10.03
N ILE A 160 22.64 1.18 9.06
CA ILE A 160 21.23 1.56 9.12
C ILE A 160 20.40 0.30 9.28
N ARG A 161 19.96 0.06 10.52
CA ARG A 161 19.14 -1.08 10.87
C ARG A 161 17.66 -0.79 10.64
N LEU A 162 17.10 -1.49 9.66
CA LEU A 162 15.69 -1.47 9.33
C LEU A 162 14.89 -2.38 10.29
N THR A 163 13.68 -1.98 10.65
CA THR A 163 12.75 -2.82 11.45
C THR A 163 11.71 -3.54 10.60
N ASP A 164 11.70 -3.29 9.30
CA ASP A 164 10.73 -3.83 8.36
C ASP A 164 11.06 -5.29 7.96
N GLY A 165 10.10 -6.19 8.16
CA GLY A 165 10.21 -7.59 7.78
C GLY A 165 10.33 -7.81 6.27
N THR A 166 9.95 -6.84 5.45
CA THR A 166 10.12 -6.93 3.99
C THR A 166 11.52 -6.55 3.51
N SER A 167 12.37 -5.98 4.38
CA SER A 167 13.75 -5.68 4.01
C SER A 167 14.63 -6.93 4.15
N SER A 168 15.47 -7.24 3.15
CA SER A 168 16.55 -8.23 3.25
C SER A 168 17.55 -7.93 4.39
N ARG A 169 18.32 -8.95 4.81
CA ARG A 169 19.28 -8.79 5.92
C ARG A 169 20.26 -7.67 5.67
N VAL A 170 20.85 -7.67 4.47
CA VAL A 170 21.63 -6.58 3.91
C VAL A 170 20.94 -6.27 2.59
N HIS A 171 20.13 -5.21 2.60
CA HIS A 171 19.27 -4.82 1.49
C HIS A 171 20.05 -3.99 0.47
N ALA A 172 20.83 -3.05 0.98
CA ALA A 172 21.60 -2.13 0.17
C ALA A 172 22.95 -1.82 0.82
N VAL A 173 23.90 -1.37 0.00
CA VAL A 173 25.15 -0.79 0.48
C VAL A 173 25.41 0.51 -0.26
N ILE A 174 25.58 1.62 0.47
CA ILE A 174 26.09 2.86 -0.10
C ILE A 174 27.60 2.88 0.10
N ARG A 175 28.35 2.97 -1.01
CA ARG A 175 29.81 3.12 -0.99
C ARG A 175 30.18 4.57 -1.28
N ARG A 176 31.12 5.11 -0.49
CA ARG A 176 31.67 6.45 -0.69
C ARG A 176 32.96 6.38 -1.49
N SER A 177 33.10 7.24 -2.49
CA SER A 177 34.36 7.50 -3.20
C SER A 177 34.54 9.00 -3.33
N GLY A 178 35.34 9.59 -2.43
CA GLY A 178 35.43 11.05 -2.28
C GLY A 178 34.08 11.68 -1.90
N ALA A 179 33.65 12.68 -2.68
CA ALA A 179 32.34 13.31 -2.53
C ALA A 179 31.19 12.47 -3.12
N SER A 180 31.50 11.54 -4.02
CA SER A 180 30.51 10.74 -4.73
C SER A 180 30.05 9.54 -3.90
N ARG A 181 28.77 9.20 -4.02
CA ARG A 181 28.17 8.04 -3.38
C ARG A 181 27.46 7.20 -4.43
N VAL A 182 27.60 5.89 -4.31
CA VAL A 182 26.90 4.93 -5.16
C VAL A 182 26.17 3.96 -4.26
N ILE A 183 24.86 3.83 -4.45
CA ILE A 183 24.06 2.79 -3.81
C ILE A 183 24.06 1.54 -4.67
N PHE A 184 24.25 0.39 -4.04
CA PHE A 184 24.17 -0.93 -4.65
C PHE A 184 23.01 -1.70 -4.03
N ASP A 185 22.15 -2.27 -4.88
CA ASP A 185 21.16 -3.26 -4.49
C ASP A 185 21.86 -4.60 -4.26
N ASN A 186 21.73 -5.14 -3.05
CA ASN A 186 22.40 -6.37 -2.65
C ASN A 186 21.52 -7.60 -2.93
N ASN A 187 20.98 -7.68 -4.15
CA ASN A 187 20.00 -8.69 -4.58
C ASN A 187 18.81 -8.79 -3.60
N SER A 188 18.31 -7.62 -3.18
CA SER A 188 17.23 -7.53 -2.21
C SER A 188 15.90 -8.06 -2.76
N SER A 189 15.03 -8.54 -1.89
CA SER A 189 13.77 -9.16 -2.30
C SER A 189 12.75 -8.16 -2.86
N ASN A 190 12.87 -6.87 -2.52
CA ASN A 190 11.94 -5.81 -2.90
C ASN A 190 12.55 -4.74 -3.82
N GLY A 191 13.86 -4.82 -4.07
CA GLY A 191 14.60 -3.85 -4.85
C GLY A 191 14.75 -2.50 -4.15
N ILE A 192 15.42 -1.58 -4.85
CA ILE A 192 15.67 -0.21 -4.40
C ILE A 192 15.14 0.77 -5.44
N SER A 193 14.60 1.90 -4.96
CA SER A 193 14.32 3.06 -5.81
C SER A 193 14.96 4.31 -5.26
N VAL A 194 15.42 5.20 -6.15
CA VAL A 194 15.97 6.52 -5.85
C VAL A 194 15.08 7.56 -6.54
N ASN A 195 14.58 8.55 -5.79
CA ASN A 195 13.69 9.61 -6.26
C ASN A 195 12.46 9.08 -7.03
N GLY A 196 11.87 8.01 -6.53
CA GLY A 196 10.70 7.35 -7.14
C GLY A 196 11.01 6.40 -8.30
N ARG A 197 12.28 6.32 -8.76
CA ARG A 197 12.69 5.47 -9.89
C ARG A 197 13.46 4.25 -9.40
N LYS A 198 13.09 3.05 -9.85
CA LYS A 198 13.86 1.82 -9.54
C LYS A 198 15.26 1.88 -10.15
N ILE A 199 16.22 1.29 -9.44
CA ILE A 199 17.60 1.17 -9.90
C ILE A 199 17.86 -0.24 -10.43
N ASN A 200 18.77 -0.37 -11.39
CA ASN A 200 19.23 -1.65 -11.91
C ASN A 200 20.60 -1.97 -11.33
N GLY A 201 20.62 -2.63 -10.17
CA GLY A 201 21.84 -3.05 -9.48
C GLY A 201 22.58 -1.93 -8.75
N SER A 202 22.79 -0.76 -9.37
CA SER A 202 23.39 0.40 -8.70
C SER A 202 22.96 1.74 -9.27
N ALA A 203 23.12 2.80 -8.50
CA ALA A 203 22.91 4.18 -8.94
C ALA A 203 23.80 5.15 -8.17
N ALA A 204 24.23 6.24 -8.83
CA ALA A 204 24.78 7.38 -8.13
C ALA A 204 23.70 8.02 -7.26
N VAL A 205 24.06 8.41 -6.04
CA VAL A 205 23.16 9.10 -5.12
C VAL A 205 23.82 10.38 -4.64
N PHE A 206 23.03 11.44 -4.59
CA PHE A 206 23.44 12.78 -4.24
C PHE A 206 22.77 13.22 -2.94
N ASP A 207 23.21 14.37 -2.45
CA ASP A 207 22.53 14.98 -1.34
C ASP A 207 21.08 15.31 -1.71
N HIS A 208 20.17 15.20 -0.74
CA HIS A 208 18.72 15.33 -0.91
C HIS A 208 18.02 14.25 -1.75
N ASP A 209 18.72 13.18 -2.13
CA ASP A 209 18.07 12.03 -2.75
C ASP A 209 17.24 11.24 -1.73
N VAL A 210 16.06 10.82 -2.18
CA VAL A 210 15.14 9.98 -1.42
C VAL A 210 15.25 8.55 -1.92
N ILE A 211 15.65 7.64 -1.04
CA ILE A 211 15.82 6.21 -1.32
C ILE A 211 14.68 5.45 -0.66
N LYS A 212 14.00 4.56 -1.40
CA LYS A 212 13.12 3.53 -0.80
C LYS A 212 13.82 2.18 -0.83
N ALA A 213 13.84 1.50 0.31
CA ALA A 213 14.37 0.15 0.49
C ALA A 213 13.36 -0.69 1.29
N GLY A 214 12.68 -1.62 0.62
CA GLY A 214 11.47 -2.26 1.18
C GLY A 214 10.40 -1.21 1.51
N GLY A 215 9.82 -1.26 2.71
CA GLY A 215 8.90 -0.25 3.22
C GLY A 215 9.58 0.96 3.87
N THR A 216 10.90 1.09 3.87
CA THR A 216 11.59 2.21 4.52
C THR A 216 11.94 3.30 3.50
N THR A 217 11.71 4.55 3.88
CA THR A 217 12.18 5.75 3.17
C THR A 217 13.41 6.29 3.88
N LEU A 218 14.48 6.51 3.13
CA LEU A 218 15.72 7.13 3.58
C LEU A 218 15.96 8.41 2.77
N ILE A 219 16.56 9.41 3.38
CA ILE A 219 16.90 10.69 2.75
C ILE A 219 18.35 10.97 3.09
N ILE A 220 19.14 11.29 2.06
CA ILE A 220 20.52 11.72 2.22
C ILE A 220 20.54 13.22 2.53
N CYS A 221 21.23 13.61 3.61
CA CYS A 221 21.41 14.99 4.04
C CYS A 221 22.85 15.21 4.51
N GLY A 222 23.76 15.58 3.61
CA GLY A 222 25.19 15.65 3.86
C GLY A 222 25.72 14.31 4.38
N ASN A 223 26.35 14.30 5.55
CA ASN A 223 26.79 13.07 6.24
C ASN A 223 25.69 12.37 7.03
N LEU A 224 24.47 12.89 7.04
CA LEU A 224 23.34 12.31 7.73
C LEU A 224 22.53 11.44 6.78
N ILE A 225 22.01 10.35 7.30
CA ILE A 225 20.87 9.66 6.70
C ILE A 225 19.68 9.78 7.65
N ILE A 226 18.61 10.37 7.12
CA ILE A 226 17.33 10.51 7.78
C ILE A 226 16.44 9.37 7.29
N TYR A 227 15.88 8.56 8.17
CA TYR A 227 15.06 7.42 7.77
C TYR A 227 13.94 7.16 8.77
N ASN A 228 12.83 6.64 8.29
CA ASN A 228 11.81 6.07 9.16
C ASN A 228 12.15 4.61 9.45
N ASN A 229 11.91 4.17 10.67
CA ASN A 229 11.72 2.74 10.94
C ASN A 229 10.22 2.56 11.14
N PRO A 230 9.44 2.50 10.05
CA PRO A 230 8.03 2.22 10.20
C PRO A 230 7.94 0.86 10.89
N GLY A 231 7.14 0.79 11.96
CA GLY A 231 6.71 -0.50 12.50
C GLY A 231 5.82 -1.22 11.49
N GLU A 232 4.81 -1.95 11.96
CA GLU A 232 3.70 -2.32 11.09
C GLU A 232 2.96 -1.02 10.70
N ARG A 233 3.28 -0.52 9.50
CA ARG A 233 2.81 0.73 8.93
C ARG A 233 1.28 0.75 8.86
N ALA A 234 0.70 1.95 8.86
CA ALA A 234 -0.52 2.14 8.07
C ALA A 234 -0.11 1.88 6.61
N MET A 235 -0.76 0.94 5.93
CA MET A 235 -0.47 0.60 4.55
C MET A 235 -1.55 1.16 3.63
N SER A 236 -1.21 1.38 2.38
CA SER A 236 -2.16 1.73 1.32
C SER A 236 -1.88 0.84 0.11
N LEU A 237 -2.86 0.03 -0.25
CA LEU A 237 -2.88 -0.73 -1.49
C LEU A 237 -3.85 -0.06 -2.46
N LYS A 238 -3.32 0.61 -3.47
CA LYS A 238 -4.11 1.10 -4.60
C LYS A 238 -4.13 0.03 -5.69
N VAL A 239 -5.32 -0.44 -6.03
CA VAL A 239 -5.58 -1.36 -7.13
C VAL A 239 -6.10 -0.53 -8.29
N GLN A 240 -5.38 -0.51 -9.41
CA GLN A 240 -5.83 0.11 -10.65
C GLN A 240 -5.65 -0.89 -11.79
N ILE A 241 -6.75 -1.36 -12.35
CA ILE A 241 -6.79 -2.28 -13.49
C ILE A 241 -7.57 -1.58 -14.59
N ASN A 242 -6.85 -1.09 -15.59
CA ASN A 242 -7.46 -0.46 -16.77
C ASN A 242 -8.06 -1.54 -17.66
N LYS A 243 -7.30 -2.62 -17.87
CA LYS A 243 -7.69 -3.74 -18.72
C LYS A 243 -6.99 -5.03 -18.31
N ARG A 244 -7.73 -6.13 -18.22
CA ARG A 244 -7.15 -7.48 -18.06
C ARG A 244 -7.71 -8.41 -19.12
N THR A 245 -6.82 -9.09 -19.83
CA THR A 245 -7.23 -10.05 -20.86
C THR A 245 -7.01 -11.50 -20.43
N ALA A 246 -7.89 -12.38 -20.91
CA ALA A 246 -7.75 -13.84 -20.86
C ALA A 246 -7.68 -14.40 -22.29
N ASP A 247 -7.59 -15.72 -22.41
CA ASP A 247 -7.58 -16.45 -23.69
C ASP A 247 -6.54 -15.92 -24.68
N PHE A 248 -5.30 -15.82 -24.22
CA PHE A 248 -4.16 -15.29 -24.99
C PHE A 248 -4.37 -13.87 -25.52
N GLY A 249 -5.13 -13.05 -24.80
CA GLY A 249 -5.37 -11.65 -25.17
C GLY A 249 -6.66 -11.41 -25.96
N ARG A 250 -7.41 -12.47 -26.29
CA ARG A 250 -8.60 -12.37 -27.15
C ARG A 250 -9.83 -11.85 -26.43
N LYS A 251 -9.94 -12.10 -25.12
CA LYS A 251 -11.10 -11.70 -24.34
C LYS A 251 -10.71 -10.72 -23.25
N ASN A 252 -11.34 -9.55 -23.24
CA ASN A 252 -11.28 -8.64 -22.10
C ASN A 252 -12.16 -9.18 -20.97
N VAL A 253 -11.60 -9.35 -19.78
CA VAL A 253 -12.33 -9.91 -18.63
C VAL A 253 -12.56 -8.86 -17.56
N LEU A 254 -11.62 -7.95 -17.34
CA LEU A 254 -11.78 -6.85 -16.37
C LEU A 254 -11.43 -5.52 -17.03
N SER A 255 -12.18 -4.49 -16.67
CA SER A 255 -11.91 -3.11 -17.08
C SER A 255 -12.28 -2.12 -16.00
N ASN A 256 -11.58 -0.99 -15.97
CA ASN A 256 -11.93 0.17 -15.15
C ASN A 256 -12.20 -0.16 -13.66
N ILE A 257 -11.26 -0.88 -13.04
CA ILE A 257 -11.31 -1.15 -11.59
C ILE A 257 -10.27 -0.27 -10.91
N GLU A 258 -10.72 0.72 -10.13
CA GLU A 258 -9.85 1.55 -9.29
C GLU A 258 -10.41 1.62 -7.87
N PHE A 259 -9.61 1.19 -6.88
CA PHE A 259 -9.91 1.46 -5.47
C PHE A 259 -8.64 1.46 -4.63
N THR A 260 -8.74 1.99 -3.41
CA THR A 260 -7.64 1.99 -2.44
C THR A 260 -8.09 1.34 -1.14
N ALA A 261 -7.38 0.29 -0.73
CA ALA A 261 -7.53 -0.37 0.56
C ALA A 261 -6.44 0.09 1.52
N LEU A 262 -6.83 0.44 2.74
CA LEU A 262 -5.96 0.95 3.79
C LEU A 262 -5.65 -0.11 4.83
N SER A 263 -4.62 0.13 5.64
CA SER A 263 -4.22 -0.74 6.74
C SER A 263 -5.39 -1.17 7.61
N GLY A 264 -5.46 -2.46 7.90
CA GLY A 264 -6.51 -3.04 8.72
C GLY A 264 -7.86 -3.14 8.01
N GLU A 265 -8.01 -2.61 6.78
CA GLU A 265 -9.22 -2.85 6.01
C GLU A 265 -9.30 -4.30 5.56
N ARG A 266 -10.51 -4.83 5.67
CA ARG A 266 -10.93 -6.13 5.18
C ARG A 266 -11.94 -5.85 4.08
N VAL A 267 -11.54 -6.05 2.83
CA VAL A 267 -12.35 -5.82 1.64
C VAL A 267 -13.00 -7.14 1.22
N LEU A 268 -14.32 -7.15 1.15
CA LEU A 268 -15.09 -8.24 0.55
C LEU A 268 -15.30 -7.95 -0.93
N VAL A 269 -14.94 -8.88 -1.82
CA VAL A 269 -15.16 -8.74 -3.26
C VAL A 269 -16.29 -9.66 -3.68
N ILE A 270 -17.42 -9.07 -4.09
CA ILE A 270 -18.58 -9.83 -4.59
C ILE A 270 -18.81 -9.53 -6.07
N GLY A 271 -19.51 -10.43 -6.74
CA GLY A 271 -19.86 -10.33 -8.15
C GLY A 271 -20.60 -11.57 -8.61
N ALA A 272 -21.35 -11.47 -9.71
CA ALA A 272 -22.04 -12.61 -10.30
C ALA A 272 -21.11 -13.49 -11.16
N ASP A 273 -20.11 -12.87 -11.81
CA ASP A 273 -19.17 -13.58 -12.69
C ASP A 273 -17.95 -14.14 -11.93
N GLU A 274 -17.96 -15.45 -11.69
CA GLU A 274 -16.84 -16.17 -11.06
C GLU A 274 -15.54 -16.10 -11.87
N LYS A 275 -15.62 -15.97 -13.21
CA LYS A 275 -14.42 -15.77 -14.05
C LYS A 275 -13.82 -14.40 -13.80
N ALA A 276 -14.64 -13.38 -13.61
CA ALA A 276 -14.18 -12.04 -13.26
C ALA A 276 -13.51 -12.01 -11.88
N LYS A 277 -14.12 -12.63 -10.85
CA LYS A 277 -13.51 -12.78 -9.52
C LYS A 277 -12.14 -13.47 -9.58
N THR A 278 -12.06 -14.61 -10.27
CA THR A 278 -10.80 -15.33 -10.47
C THR A 278 -9.77 -14.49 -11.21
N ALA A 279 -10.18 -13.77 -12.25
CA ALA A 279 -9.32 -12.87 -13.00
C ALA A 279 -8.82 -11.71 -12.12
N PHE A 280 -9.64 -11.21 -11.20
CA PHE A 280 -9.28 -10.16 -10.27
C PHE A 280 -8.22 -10.64 -9.27
N VAL A 281 -8.40 -11.82 -8.69
CA VAL A 281 -7.38 -12.46 -7.83
C VAL A 281 -6.05 -12.60 -8.58
N LYS A 282 -6.08 -13.14 -9.81
CA LYS A 282 -4.87 -13.28 -10.64
C LYS A 282 -4.22 -11.93 -10.96
N SER A 283 -4.99 -10.85 -11.12
CA SER A 283 -4.43 -9.50 -11.26
C SER A 283 -3.68 -9.08 -10.01
N LEU A 284 -4.21 -9.31 -8.81
CA LEU A 284 -3.52 -8.95 -7.57
C LEU A 284 -2.22 -9.75 -7.37
N LEU A 285 -2.16 -10.98 -7.88
CA LEU A 285 -0.98 -11.83 -7.83
C LEU A 285 0.03 -11.55 -8.96
N ALA A 286 -0.22 -10.52 -9.79
CA ALA A 286 0.56 -10.20 -10.98
C ALA A 286 0.70 -11.38 -11.96
N GLU A 287 -0.34 -12.23 -12.03
CA GLU A 287 -0.42 -13.36 -12.95
C GLU A 287 -1.20 -12.97 -14.20
N GLY A 288 -0.67 -13.30 -15.38
CA GLY A 288 -1.26 -12.95 -16.67
C GLY A 288 -1.03 -11.49 -17.09
N ARG A 289 -1.66 -11.06 -18.18
CA ARG A 289 -1.51 -9.70 -18.72
C ARG A 289 -2.57 -8.77 -18.15
N THR A 290 -2.12 -7.84 -17.31
CA THR A 290 -2.94 -6.78 -16.72
C THR A 290 -2.31 -5.43 -17.06
N ASP A 291 -3.08 -4.56 -17.71
CA ASP A 291 -2.75 -3.14 -17.88
C ASP A 291 -3.32 -2.36 -16.70
N GLY A 292 -2.47 -1.52 -16.08
CA GLY A 292 -2.77 -0.80 -14.85
C GLY A 292 -1.59 -0.76 -13.89
N SER A 293 -1.88 -0.49 -12.61
CA SER A 293 -0.87 -0.44 -11.55
C SER A 293 -1.40 -1.05 -10.25
N LEU A 294 -0.50 -1.73 -9.52
CA LEU A 294 -0.77 -2.26 -8.19
C LEU A 294 0.20 -1.61 -7.21
N LEU A 295 -0.21 -0.49 -6.62
CA LEU A 295 0.67 0.34 -5.80
C LEU A 295 0.50 -0.02 -4.32
N LEU A 296 1.55 -0.58 -3.72
CA LEU A 296 1.62 -0.77 -2.27
C LEU A 296 2.57 0.26 -1.67
N ASN A 297 2.04 1.20 -0.90
CA ASN A 297 2.80 2.35 -0.36
C ASN A 297 3.58 3.12 -1.46
N GLY A 298 2.91 3.30 -2.60
CA GLY A 298 3.45 3.93 -3.81
C GLY A 298 4.38 3.08 -4.66
N GLN A 299 4.76 1.89 -4.21
CA GLN A 299 5.57 0.99 -5.02
C GLN A 299 4.69 0.18 -5.96
N ASN A 300 4.87 0.35 -7.28
CA ASN A 300 4.21 -0.49 -8.26
C ASN A 300 4.79 -1.90 -8.25
N LEU A 301 3.95 -2.86 -7.84
CA LEU A 301 4.30 -4.27 -7.70
C LEU A 301 4.36 -4.99 -9.06
N TYR A 302 3.60 -4.54 -10.07
CA TYR A 302 3.65 -5.15 -11.41
C TYR A 302 5.01 -5.02 -12.09
N GLU A 303 5.73 -3.95 -11.80
CA GLU A 303 7.10 -3.75 -12.26
C GLU A 303 8.15 -4.58 -11.49
N ASN A 304 7.77 -5.27 -10.40
CA ASN A 304 8.67 -6.17 -9.67
C ASN A 304 7.92 -7.43 -9.21
N PRO A 305 7.78 -8.45 -10.09
CA PRO A 305 7.08 -9.69 -9.77
C PRO A 305 7.65 -10.44 -8.55
N LYS A 306 8.95 -10.27 -8.23
CA LYS A 306 9.54 -10.84 -7.00
C LYS A 306 8.96 -10.19 -5.75
N ALA A 307 8.75 -8.87 -5.78
CA ALA A 307 8.13 -8.14 -4.68
C ALA A 307 6.67 -8.54 -4.45
N VAL A 308 5.92 -8.92 -5.50
CA VAL A 308 4.54 -9.40 -5.34
C VAL A 308 4.50 -10.60 -4.38
N LYS A 309 5.37 -11.60 -4.58
CA LYS A 309 5.40 -12.81 -3.74
C LYS A 309 5.82 -12.57 -2.29
N THR A 310 6.56 -11.49 -2.02
CA THR A 310 7.01 -11.12 -0.67
C THR A 310 6.03 -10.18 0.04
N GLN A 311 5.19 -9.45 -0.72
CA GLN A 311 4.26 -8.45 -0.21
C GLN A 311 2.81 -8.94 -0.14
N ILE A 312 2.41 -9.85 -1.05
CA ILE A 312 1.05 -10.37 -1.20
C ILE A 312 1.06 -11.89 -1.02
N ALA A 313 0.25 -12.38 -0.10
CA ALA A 313 -0.01 -13.81 0.07
C ALA A 313 -1.38 -14.15 -0.53
N CYS A 314 -1.45 -15.25 -1.28
CA CYS A 314 -2.72 -15.86 -1.65
C CYS A 314 -3.00 -17.02 -0.70
N VAL A 315 -4.19 -17.03 -0.10
CA VAL A 315 -4.74 -18.11 0.71
C VAL A 315 -5.80 -18.80 -0.15
N SER A 316 -5.42 -19.88 -0.80
CA SER A 316 -6.31 -20.68 -1.66
C SER A 316 -6.30 -22.14 -1.24
N GLY A 317 -7.50 -22.70 -1.10
CA GLY A 317 -7.72 -24.10 -0.71
C GLY A 317 -7.22 -24.46 0.69
N LEU A 318 -7.07 -25.77 0.91
CA LEU A 318 -6.53 -26.35 2.13
C LEU A 318 -5.00 -26.39 2.03
N TYR A 319 -4.29 -25.83 3.02
CA TYR A 319 -2.84 -25.98 3.10
C TYR A 319 -2.48 -27.45 3.36
N PRO A 320 -1.56 -28.06 2.60
CA PRO A 320 -1.22 -29.47 2.79
C PRO A 320 -0.43 -29.65 4.10
N LEU A 321 -1.13 -30.00 5.18
CA LEU A 321 -0.51 -30.32 6.46
C LEU A 321 0.12 -31.71 6.45
N ASP A 322 1.32 -31.81 7.03
CA ASP A 322 1.91 -33.10 7.39
C ASP A 322 1.15 -33.69 8.58
N ARG A 323 0.35 -34.72 8.28
CA ARG A 323 -0.53 -35.41 9.23
C ARG A 323 0.22 -36.09 10.38
N LYS A 324 1.50 -36.44 10.20
CA LYS A 324 2.32 -37.12 11.21
C LYS A 324 3.01 -36.12 12.15
N ALA A 325 3.20 -34.89 11.69
CA ALA A 325 3.81 -33.81 12.46
C ALA A 325 2.79 -33.09 13.36
N THR A 326 3.31 -32.43 14.38
CA THR A 326 2.57 -31.56 15.30
C THR A 326 2.17 -30.24 14.64
N VAL A 327 1.26 -29.49 15.27
CA VAL A 327 0.87 -28.14 14.85
C VAL A 327 2.10 -27.21 14.79
N ARG A 328 2.94 -27.22 15.83
CA ARG A 328 4.18 -26.43 15.89
C ARG A 328 5.14 -26.79 14.76
N GLU A 329 5.33 -28.07 14.48
CA GLU A 329 6.22 -28.54 13.41
C GLU A 329 5.71 -28.14 12.02
N ASN A 330 4.40 -28.22 11.78
CA ASN A 330 3.80 -27.75 10.53
C ASN A 330 4.01 -26.24 10.32
N LEU A 331 3.79 -25.43 11.35
CA LEU A 331 4.07 -23.99 11.31
C LEU A 331 5.53 -23.69 11.04
N TYR A 332 6.46 -24.42 11.66
CA TYR A 332 7.89 -24.25 11.41
C TYR A 332 8.31 -24.67 9.99
N LYS A 333 7.73 -25.76 9.47
CA LYS A 333 7.94 -26.20 8.07
C LYS A 333 7.42 -25.13 7.10
N ALA A 334 6.21 -24.63 7.33
CA ALA A 334 5.63 -23.54 6.53
C ALA A 334 6.52 -22.29 6.57
N ALA A 335 6.95 -21.88 7.77
CA ALA A 335 7.89 -20.77 7.95
C ALA A 335 9.16 -20.94 7.11
N SER A 336 9.73 -22.15 7.12
CA SER A 336 10.96 -22.47 6.40
C SER A 336 10.81 -22.45 4.89
N LEU A 337 9.61 -22.66 4.36
CA LEU A 337 9.30 -22.54 2.93
C LEU A 337 9.11 -21.08 2.52
N TRP A 338 8.44 -20.28 3.36
CA TRP A 338 8.20 -18.86 3.10
C TRP A 338 9.44 -17.98 3.29
N LEU A 339 10.31 -18.34 4.23
CA LEU A 339 11.45 -17.53 4.66
C LEU A 339 12.74 -18.15 4.15
N ASP A 340 13.26 -17.61 3.04
CA ASP A 340 14.51 -18.06 2.42
C ASP A 340 15.66 -18.02 3.45
N ARG A 341 16.38 -19.13 3.60
CA ARG A 341 17.52 -19.24 4.53
C ARG A 341 18.69 -18.31 4.19
N ARG A 342 18.76 -17.79 2.96
CA ARG A 342 19.72 -16.73 2.57
C ARG A 342 19.46 -15.46 3.37
N ASP A 343 18.18 -15.18 3.65
CA ASP A 343 17.73 -13.98 4.35
C ASP A 343 17.34 -14.28 5.81
N TYR A 344 16.90 -15.47 6.19
CA TYR A 344 16.39 -15.73 7.54
C TYR A 344 17.18 -16.85 8.22
N THR A 345 17.68 -16.57 9.43
CA THR A 345 18.30 -17.59 10.29
C THR A 345 17.26 -18.60 10.78
N ARG A 346 17.70 -19.82 11.12
CA ARG A 346 16.84 -20.82 11.79
C ARG A 346 16.14 -20.26 13.04
N ARG A 347 16.82 -19.40 13.79
CA ARG A 347 16.26 -18.73 14.97
C ARG A 347 15.14 -17.75 14.60
N GLU A 348 15.32 -16.92 13.57
CA GLU A 348 14.28 -16.00 13.08
C GLU A 348 13.08 -16.76 12.52
N ILE A 349 13.32 -17.83 11.76
CA ILE A 349 12.26 -18.71 11.23
C ILE A 349 11.46 -19.32 12.38
N LYS A 350 12.15 -19.88 13.39
CA LYS A 350 11.49 -20.44 14.58
C LYS A 350 10.70 -19.37 15.32
N LEU A 351 11.29 -18.20 15.55
CA LEU A 351 10.62 -17.10 16.24
C LEU A 351 9.35 -16.67 15.50
N ARG A 352 9.39 -16.61 14.16
CA ARG A 352 8.21 -16.27 13.36
C ARG A 352 7.12 -17.32 13.48
N ALA A 353 7.46 -18.61 13.41
CA ALA A 353 6.50 -19.69 13.63
C ALA A 353 5.85 -19.60 15.02
N GLU A 354 6.64 -19.35 16.07
CA GLU A 354 6.15 -19.18 17.45
C GLU A 354 5.25 -17.94 17.60
N GLN A 355 5.56 -16.84 16.92
CA GLN A 355 4.71 -15.64 16.91
C GLN A 355 3.34 -15.91 16.29
N VAL A 356 3.30 -16.68 15.20
CA VAL A 356 2.03 -17.05 14.55
C VAL A 356 1.26 -18.05 15.41
N LEU A 357 1.94 -19.04 16.01
CA LEU A 357 1.35 -19.99 16.94
C LEU A 357 0.67 -19.27 18.13
N GLY A 358 1.34 -18.27 18.70
CA GLY A 358 0.80 -17.45 19.79
C GLY A 358 -0.36 -16.54 19.36
N GLY A 359 -0.34 -16.02 18.13
CA GLY A 359 -1.38 -15.12 17.61
C GLY A 359 -2.61 -15.80 17.00
N SER A 360 -2.55 -17.11 16.74
CA SER A 360 -3.61 -17.86 16.06
C SER A 360 -4.51 -18.66 17.01
N GLY A 361 -4.28 -18.58 18.33
CA GLY A 361 -4.97 -19.39 19.33
C GLY A 361 -4.64 -20.89 19.26
N LEU A 362 -3.59 -21.27 18.51
CA LEU A 362 -3.15 -22.66 18.34
C LEU A 362 -2.22 -23.14 19.45
N LYS A 363 -1.76 -22.23 20.31
CA LYS A 363 -0.83 -22.52 21.40
C LYS A 363 -1.28 -23.68 22.32
N PRO A 364 -2.56 -23.83 22.70
CA PRO A 364 -3.01 -24.96 23.52
C PRO A 364 -2.86 -26.34 22.86
N ILE A 365 -2.82 -26.39 21.52
CA ILE A 365 -2.75 -27.65 20.74
C ILE A 365 -1.41 -27.79 19.99
N GLU A 366 -0.41 -27.00 20.35
CA GLU A 366 0.86 -26.90 19.62
C GLU A 366 1.62 -28.22 19.45
N SER A 367 1.49 -29.11 20.44
CA SER A 367 2.13 -30.43 20.48
C SER A 367 1.25 -31.56 19.93
N VAL A 368 0.00 -31.26 19.56
CA VAL A 368 -0.94 -32.25 19.02
C VAL A 368 -0.58 -32.54 17.56
N ARG A 369 -0.56 -33.82 17.19
CA ARG A 369 -0.36 -34.26 15.81
C ARG A 369 -1.57 -33.93 14.96
N VAL A 370 -1.35 -33.51 13.71
CA VAL A 370 -2.42 -33.06 12.79
C VAL A 370 -3.49 -34.14 12.56
N ASN A 371 -3.12 -35.43 12.56
CA ASN A 371 -4.07 -36.53 12.43
C ASN A 371 -5.06 -36.66 13.61
N ARG A 372 -4.79 -36.03 14.75
CA ARG A 372 -5.66 -36.02 15.95
C ARG A 372 -6.46 -34.73 16.10
N LEU A 373 -6.30 -33.77 15.18
CA LEU A 373 -7.02 -32.50 15.24
C LEU A 373 -8.48 -32.66 14.85
N SER A 374 -9.34 -31.90 15.52
CA SER A 374 -10.70 -31.62 15.06
C SER A 374 -10.65 -30.95 13.68
N SER A 375 -11.75 -31.02 12.93
CA SER A 375 -11.86 -30.35 11.62
C SER A 375 -11.62 -28.83 11.74
N ALA A 376 -12.13 -28.21 12.82
CA ALA A 376 -11.95 -26.78 13.08
C ALA A 376 -10.48 -26.43 13.39
N ASP A 377 -9.80 -27.21 14.22
CA ASP A 377 -8.39 -26.96 14.56
C ASP A 377 -7.44 -27.21 13.39
N ARG A 378 -7.79 -28.20 12.54
CA ARG A 378 -7.08 -28.44 11.29
C ARG A 378 -7.16 -27.21 10.37
N GLN A 379 -8.37 -26.68 10.15
CA GLN A 379 -8.56 -25.47 9.34
C GLN A 379 -7.82 -24.25 9.91
N LYS A 380 -7.84 -24.05 11.24
CA LYS A 380 -7.06 -22.99 11.89
C LYS A 380 -5.55 -23.18 11.67
N THR A 381 -5.07 -24.42 11.73
CA THR A 381 -3.65 -24.74 11.48
C THR A 381 -3.27 -24.48 10.03
N GLU A 382 -4.11 -24.88 9.08
CA GLU A 382 -3.92 -24.60 7.65
C GLU A 382 -3.87 -23.10 7.36
N ALA A 383 -4.77 -22.32 7.98
CA ALA A 383 -4.76 -20.86 7.91
C ALA A 383 -3.44 -20.31 8.44
N ALA A 384 -3.07 -20.70 9.66
CA ALA A 384 -1.87 -20.19 10.31
C ALA A 384 -0.60 -20.50 9.50
N CYS A 385 -0.50 -21.68 8.89
CA CYS A 385 0.61 -22.05 7.99
C CYS A 385 0.71 -21.16 6.75
N GLN A 386 -0.42 -20.75 6.18
CA GLN A 386 -0.44 -19.83 5.02
C GLN A 386 -0.06 -18.38 5.42
N LEU A 387 -0.13 -18.06 6.71
CA LEU A 387 0.09 -16.72 7.25
C LEU A 387 1.48 -16.52 7.88
N VAL A 388 2.36 -17.53 7.79
CA VAL A 388 3.69 -17.46 8.43
C VAL A 388 4.64 -16.46 7.77
N GLY A 389 4.43 -16.11 6.50
CA GLY A 389 5.24 -15.09 5.84
C GLY A 389 5.02 -13.68 6.40
N PHE A 390 5.81 -12.72 5.93
CA PHE A 390 5.75 -11.30 6.34
C PHE A 390 4.90 -10.45 5.39
N GLN A 391 3.97 -11.05 4.67
CA GLN A 391 3.15 -10.35 3.68
C GLN A 391 2.30 -9.27 4.34
N ARG A 392 2.08 -8.22 3.56
CA ARG A 392 1.34 -7.02 3.94
C ARG A 392 -0.13 -7.14 3.53
N VAL A 393 -0.37 -7.79 2.40
CA VAL A 393 -1.69 -8.00 1.81
C VAL A 393 -1.98 -9.50 1.78
N PHE A 394 -3.18 -9.89 2.17
CA PHE A 394 -3.67 -11.26 2.06
C PHE A 394 -4.87 -11.29 1.13
N VAL A 395 -4.76 -12.05 0.04
CA VAL A 395 -5.85 -12.33 -0.88
C VAL A 395 -6.40 -13.71 -0.54
N ILE A 396 -7.69 -13.83 -0.24
CA ILE A 396 -8.33 -15.08 0.15
C ILE A 396 -9.32 -15.45 -0.93
N ASP A 397 -9.03 -16.52 -1.67
CA ASP A 397 -9.78 -16.93 -2.86
C ASP A 397 -10.61 -18.20 -2.59
N THR A 398 -11.28 -18.26 -1.44
CA THR A 398 -12.11 -19.41 -1.03
C THR A 398 -13.14 -19.03 0.04
N GLY A 399 -14.18 -19.85 0.23
CA GLY A 399 -15.13 -19.77 1.36
C GLY A 399 -14.53 -19.99 2.76
N VAL A 400 -13.21 -20.21 2.88
CA VAL A 400 -12.55 -20.55 4.14
C VAL A 400 -12.38 -19.33 5.07
N TYR A 401 -12.71 -18.10 4.62
CA TYR A 401 -12.65 -16.91 5.49
C TYR A 401 -13.61 -16.98 6.69
N ALA A 402 -14.75 -17.67 6.59
CA ALA A 402 -15.75 -17.73 7.67
C ALA A 402 -15.21 -18.51 8.88
N SER A 403 -14.58 -19.67 8.65
CA SER A 403 -13.94 -20.46 9.72
C SER A 403 -12.63 -19.85 10.22
N GLN A 404 -12.09 -18.85 9.50
CA GLN A 404 -10.84 -18.16 9.82
C GLN A 404 -11.04 -16.72 10.34
N ALA A 405 -12.28 -16.26 10.55
CA ALA A 405 -12.59 -14.87 10.86
C ALA A 405 -11.84 -14.28 12.09
N ALA A 406 -11.53 -15.10 13.10
CA ALA A 406 -10.73 -14.68 14.26
C ALA A 406 -9.28 -14.36 13.88
N VAL A 407 -8.67 -15.20 13.03
CA VAL A 407 -7.30 -15.00 12.54
C VAL A 407 -7.24 -13.80 11.62
N LEU A 408 -8.23 -13.65 10.73
CA LEU A 408 -8.34 -12.49 9.84
C LEU A 408 -8.52 -11.18 10.61
N ARG A 409 -9.32 -11.19 11.68
CA ARG A 409 -9.45 -10.05 12.60
C ARG A 409 -8.12 -9.68 13.26
N GLU A 410 -7.36 -10.66 13.75
CA GLU A 410 -6.06 -10.39 14.37
C GLU A 410 -5.04 -9.84 13.37
N LEU A 411 -5.02 -10.33 12.12
CA LEU A 411 -4.15 -9.78 11.07
C LEU A 411 -4.52 -8.34 10.73
N SER A 412 -5.80 -8.06 10.53
CA SER A 412 -6.31 -6.71 10.29
C SER A 412 -5.97 -5.77 11.46
N ARG A 413 -6.10 -6.24 12.71
CA ARG A 413 -5.68 -5.47 13.91
C ARG A 413 -4.18 -5.16 13.93
N ARG A 414 -3.35 -6.02 13.34
CA ARG A 414 -1.91 -5.79 13.09
C ARG A 414 -1.63 -4.95 11.84
N GLY A 415 -2.65 -4.27 11.34
CA GLY A 415 -2.59 -3.38 10.20
C GLY A 415 -2.59 -4.07 8.84
N LYS A 416 -2.65 -5.41 8.74
CA LYS A 416 -2.66 -6.11 7.43
C LYS A 416 -3.89 -5.75 6.60
N ILE A 417 -3.74 -5.72 5.28
CA ILE A 417 -4.85 -5.56 4.34
C ILE A 417 -5.33 -6.95 3.95
N ILE A 418 -6.64 -7.19 4.00
CA ILE A 418 -7.24 -8.46 3.59
C ILE A 418 -8.22 -8.18 2.46
N ILE A 419 -8.11 -8.93 1.38
CA ILE A 419 -9.06 -8.94 0.26
C ILE A 419 -9.62 -10.36 0.18
N ALA A 420 -10.88 -10.55 0.55
CA ALA A 420 -11.55 -11.84 0.42
C ALA A 420 -12.43 -11.86 -0.81
N VAL A 421 -12.31 -12.92 -1.59
CA VAL A 421 -13.06 -13.17 -2.81
C VAL A 421 -13.82 -14.50 -2.62
N PRO A 422 -15.03 -14.46 -2.04
CA PRO A 422 -15.85 -15.64 -1.85
C PRO A 422 -16.32 -16.27 -3.16
N TYR A 423 -16.39 -17.60 -3.15
CA TYR A 423 -17.18 -18.34 -4.13
C TYR A 423 -18.66 -18.22 -3.77
N GLY A 424 -19.50 -17.80 -4.71
CA GLY A 424 -20.91 -17.55 -4.46
C GLY A 424 -21.20 -16.25 -3.70
N ASN A 425 -22.39 -16.20 -3.09
CA ASN A 425 -22.97 -14.97 -2.53
C ASN A 425 -22.93 -15.01 -1.00
N PRO A 426 -22.13 -14.15 -0.35
CA PRO A 426 -22.07 -14.09 1.11
C PRO A 426 -23.36 -13.48 1.68
N ASP A 427 -23.73 -13.95 2.87
CA ASP A 427 -24.79 -13.34 3.69
C ASP A 427 -24.27 -12.12 4.47
N ASP A 428 -25.20 -11.46 5.18
CA ASP A 428 -24.90 -10.28 5.97
C ASP A 428 -23.98 -10.58 7.16
N ASP A 429 -24.12 -11.75 7.79
CA ASP A 429 -23.27 -12.18 8.89
C ASP A 429 -21.82 -12.32 8.44
N THR A 430 -21.60 -12.91 7.27
CA THR A 430 -20.31 -12.97 6.61
C THR A 430 -19.79 -11.57 6.28
N ALA A 431 -20.64 -10.72 5.68
CA ALA A 431 -20.28 -9.35 5.30
C ALA A 431 -19.89 -8.50 6.53
N GLY A 432 -20.46 -8.75 7.70
CA GLY A 432 -20.13 -8.09 8.96
C GLY A 432 -18.68 -8.31 9.43
N ALA A 433 -17.99 -9.32 8.92
CA ALA A 433 -16.56 -9.51 9.15
C ALA A 433 -15.66 -8.59 8.28
N PHE A 434 -16.23 -7.76 7.41
CA PHE A 434 -15.52 -6.89 6.49
C PHE A 434 -15.80 -5.42 6.75
N THR A 435 -14.81 -4.57 6.46
CA THR A 435 -14.93 -3.11 6.64
C THR A 435 -15.35 -2.41 5.36
N LYS A 436 -15.07 -3.03 4.21
CA LYS A 436 -15.38 -2.51 2.88
C LYS A 436 -15.90 -3.63 1.98
N ILE A 437 -16.65 -3.24 0.96
CA ILE A 437 -17.10 -4.12 -0.12
C ILE A 437 -16.76 -3.52 -1.47
N ALA A 438 -16.24 -4.36 -2.37
CA ALA A 438 -16.02 -4.08 -3.77
C ALA A 438 -16.99 -4.95 -4.58
N VAL A 439 -17.81 -4.33 -5.42
CA VAL A 439 -18.81 -5.04 -6.23
C VAL A 439 -18.35 -5.03 -7.69
N LEU A 440 -18.09 -6.22 -8.24
CA LEU A 440 -17.74 -6.42 -9.64
C LEU A 440 -18.99 -6.80 -10.43
N ALA A 441 -19.29 -6.00 -11.46
CA ALA A 441 -20.45 -6.20 -12.33
C ALA A 441 -19.99 -6.28 -13.79
N THR A 442 -20.55 -7.22 -14.55
CA THR A 442 -20.21 -7.39 -15.97
C THR A 442 -21.04 -6.44 -16.82
N ASP A 443 -20.35 -5.56 -17.53
CA ASP A 443 -20.97 -4.63 -18.49
C ASP A 443 -21.62 -5.42 -19.64
N SER A 444 -22.88 -5.12 -19.99
CA SER A 444 -23.60 -5.87 -21.04
C SER A 444 -22.96 -5.78 -22.41
N ARG A 445 -22.31 -4.65 -22.71
CA ARG A 445 -21.87 -4.30 -24.06
C ARG A 445 -20.48 -4.84 -24.32
N GLU A 446 -19.58 -4.65 -23.36
CA GLU A 446 -18.19 -5.06 -23.46
C GLU A 446 -17.95 -6.49 -22.97
N GLY A 447 -18.87 -7.03 -22.14
CA GLY A 447 -18.72 -8.35 -21.53
C GLY A 447 -17.55 -8.45 -20.55
N SER A 448 -16.99 -7.31 -20.14
CA SER A 448 -15.92 -7.19 -19.16
C SER A 448 -16.48 -6.72 -17.82
N ALA A 449 -15.95 -7.24 -16.72
CA ALA A 449 -16.37 -6.82 -15.39
C ALA A 449 -15.68 -5.53 -14.96
N GLN A 450 -16.47 -4.61 -14.44
CA GLN A 450 -16.03 -3.32 -13.92
C GLN A 450 -16.40 -3.18 -12.44
N LEU A 451 -15.79 -2.19 -11.78
CA LEU A 451 -16.14 -1.85 -10.41
C LEU A 451 -17.46 -1.07 -10.41
N ALA A 452 -18.52 -1.66 -9.87
CA ALA A 452 -19.83 -1.03 -9.75
C ALA A 452 -20.05 -0.34 -8.39
N PHE A 453 -19.19 -0.64 -7.41
CA PHE A 453 -19.21 0.01 -6.11
C PHE A 453 -17.93 -0.30 -5.33
N TYR A 454 -17.42 0.67 -4.56
CA TYR A 454 -16.44 0.44 -3.50
C TYR A 454 -16.73 1.36 -2.31
N GLY A 455 -16.95 0.78 -1.13
CA GLY A 455 -17.36 1.56 0.04
C GLY A 455 -17.67 0.70 1.26
N GLY A 456 -18.32 1.29 2.25
CA GLY A 456 -18.82 0.57 3.43
C GLY A 456 -19.96 -0.39 3.10
N ILE A 457 -20.19 -1.39 3.95
CA ILE A 457 -21.25 -2.40 3.75
C ILE A 457 -22.64 -1.74 3.68
N ASN A 458 -22.94 -0.82 4.61
CA ASN A 458 -24.24 -0.12 4.65
C ASN A 458 -24.40 0.85 3.48
N GLU A 459 -23.31 1.50 3.04
CA GLU A 459 -23.31 2.35 1.85
C GLU A 459 -23.65 1.53 0.59
N ALA A 460 -23.14 0.29 0.50
CA ALA A 460 -23.48 -0.63 -0.60
C ALA A 460 -24.95 -1.01 -0.58
N LYS A 461 -25.49 -1.40 0.59
CA LYS A 461 -26.92 -1.70 0.75
C LYS A 461 -27.80 -0.56 0.25
N ALA A 462 -27.49 0.67 0.66
CA ALA A 462 -28.18 1.87 0.18
C ALA A 462 -28.00 2.10 -1.33
N PHE A 463 -26.79 1.92 -1.87
CA PHE A 463 -26.47 2.13 -3.29
C PHE A 463 -27.20 1.13 -4.21
N PHE A 464 -27.28 -0.14 -3.80
CA PHE A 464 -27.97 -1.21 -4.53
C PHE A 464 -29.46 -1.36 -4.19
N GLU A 465 -29.99 -0.47 -3.34
CA GLU A 465 -31.41 -0.43 -2.97
C GLU A 465 -31.87 -1.78 -2.39
N THR A 466 -31.11 -2.34 -1.45
CA THR A 466 -31.39 -3.64 -0.82
C THR A 466 -31.07 -3.62 0.67
N GLU A 467 -31.80 -4.43 1.44
CA GLU A 467 -31.54 -4.68 2.86
C GLU A 467 -30.46 -5.76 3.07
N ASN A 468 -30.21 -6.64 2.10
CA ASN A 468 -29.34 -7.81 2.26
C ASN A 468 -28.21 -7.84 1.22
N ILE A 469 -26.96 -8.08 1.66
CA ILE A 469 -25.81 -8.19 0.75
C ILE A 469 -25.95 -9.35 -0.24
N SER A 470 -26.63 -10.44 0.15
CA SER A 470 -26.84 -11.62 -0.68
C SER A 470 -27.68 -11.34 -1.94
N GLU A 471 -28.44 -10.24 -1.99
CA GLU A 471 -29.25 -9.84 -3.15
C GLU A 471 -28.46 -9.06 -4.20
N ILE A 472 -27.34 -8.43 -3.82
CA ILE A 472 -26.55 -7.57 -4.72
C ILE A 472 -26.12 -8.32 -5.99
N PRO A 473 -25.59 -9.56 -5.93
CA PRO A 473 -25.17 -10.30 -7.12
C PRO A 473 -26.30 -10.50 -8.14
N ALA A 474 -27.55 -10.74 -7.69
CA ALA A 474 -28.68 -10.88 -8.60
C ALA A 474 -29.05 -9.55 -9.28
N LYS A 475 -28.93 -8.42 -8.56
CA LYS A 475 -29.21 -7.09 -9.11
C LYS A 475 -28.20 -6.64 -10.17
N ILE A 476 -27.01 -7.22 -10.18
CA ILE A 476 -25.93 -6.92 -11.13
C ILE A 476 -25.71 -8.05 -12.15
N ASP A 477 -26.60 -9.04 -12.21
CA ASP A 477 -26.53 -10.12 -13.20
C ASP A 477 -27.70 -10.03 -14.18
N PHE A 478 -27.39 -9.72 -15.44
CA PHE A 478 -28.38 -9.72 -16.51
C PHE A 478 -29.12 -11.05 -16.67
N SER A 479 -28.43 -12.17 -16.42
CA SER A 479 -29.01 -13.52 -16.55
C SER A 479 -30.14 -13.76 -15.53
N HIS A 480 -30.18 -12.95 -14.46
CA HIS A 480 -31.18 -12.99 -13.40
C HIS A 480 -32.08 -11.74 -13.40
N GLY A 481 -32.13 -10.98 -14.51
CA GLY A 481 -32.96 -9.78 -14.64
C GLY A 481 -32.40 -8.52 -13.98
N GLY A 482 -31.13 -8.56 -13.56
CA GLY A 482 -30.40 -7.42 -13.01
C GLY A 482 -30.06 -6.35 -14.05
N THR A 483 -29.57 -5.20 -13.56
CA THR A 483 -29.21 -4.02 -14.38
C THR A 483 -27.80 -3.52 -14.04
N PRO A 484 -26.73 -4.29 -14.28
CA PRO A 484 -25.38 -3.89 -13.89
C PRO A 484 -24.92 -2.59 -14.53
N ASP A 485 -25.28 -2.29 -15.78
CA ASP A 485 -24.89 -1.04 -16.46
C ASP A 485 -25.42 0.21 -15.72
N ARG A 486 -26.60 0.11 -15.09
CA ARG A 486 -27.16 1.19 -14.25
C ARG A 486 -26.25 1.49 -13.07
N PHE A 487 -25.78 0.45 -12.39
CA PHE A 487 -24.94 0.58 -11.20
C PHE A 487 -23.50 0.99 -11.55
N ILE A 488 -22.93 0.42 -12.61
CA ILE A 488 -21.63 0.83 -13.14
C ILE A 488 -21.65 2.31 -13.52
N GLY A 489 -22.67 2.74 -14.29
CA GLY A 489 -22.84 4.14 -14.68
C GLY A 489 -22.99 5.07 -13.48
N ARG A 490 -23.87 4.72 -12.53
CA ARG A 490 -24.11 5.50 -11.31
C ARG A 490 -22.85 5.66 -10.46
N PHE A 491 -22.02 4.63 -10.37
CA PHE A 491 -20.77 4.70 -9.62
C PHE A 491 -19.74 5.58 -10.34
N ASN A 492 -19.59 5.40 -11.66
CA ASN A 492 -18.68 6.20 -12.47
C ASN A 492 -19.06 7.70 -12.52
N THR A 493 -20.33 8.06 -12.34
CA THR A 493 -20.77 9.48 -12.25
C THR A 493 -20.61 10.10 -10.87
N ASN A 494 -20.39 9.29 -9.83
CA ASN A 494 -20.19 9.73 -8.45
C ASN A 494 -18.72 9.69 -8.00
N ILE A 495 -17.80 9.27 -8.88
CA ILE A 495 -16.34 9.40 -8.76
C ILE A 495 -15.93 10.69 -9.49
#